data_AF-A0AAW7V5J0-F1
#
_entry.id   AF-A0AAW7V5J0-F1
#
_cell.length_a   1.000
_cell.length_b   1.000
_cell.length_c   1.000
_cell.angle_alpha   90.00
_cell.angle_beta   90.00
_cell.angle_gamma   90.00
#
_symmetry.space_group_name_H-M   'P 1'
#
loop_
_entity.id
_entity.type
_entity.pdbx_description
1 polymer ?
#
loop_
_entity_poly.entity_id
_entity_poly.type
_entity_poly.pdbx_seq_one_letter_code
_entity_poly.pdbx_strand_id
1 'polypeptide(L)'
;MSNDIAITSQPGATVGTAAAIFSPEGMNQLVRFAELMSQSKATVPKHLEGKPADCLAVTMQAAQWGMNPFAVAQKTHVVNGTLGYEAQLVNAVVSSSSLLATRLNYRWSGDWSNVNGKTDKSPNLTVTVSAVLKGEAEPRELTISMAQAGVRNSPLWEQDPRQQLAYLCTKRWARLHAPDVLLGVYTPDELQETAPRVERDITPQTTTAAGMNSLINAKPVKKPDEQTRKADSRDPQEMLMAFTSAAMNYSTVSELDKAYKYIAQKLSDDDELLAKATDVYSVRREELNETSM
;
A
#
# COMPACT_ATOMS: atom_id res chain seq x y z
N MET A 1 34.94 37.85 -43.65
CA MET A 1 33.61 37.28 -43.93
C MET A 1 33.17 36.59 -42.65
N SER A 2 32.26 37.22 -41.90
CA SER A 2 31.65 36.65 -40.70
C SER A 2 30.62 35.62 -41.12
N ASN A 3 30.70 34.41 -40.56
CA ASN A 3 29.61 33.45 -40.63
C ASN A 3 28.75 33.64 -39.39
N ASP A 4 27.67 34.41 -39.53
CA ASP A 4 26.57 34.40 -38.58
C ASP A 4 25.87 33.05 -38.67
N ILE A 5 26.01 32.24 -37.62
CA ILE A 5 25.19 31.04 -37.41
C ILE A 5 23.83 31.54 -36.93
N ALA A 6 22.90 31.69 -37.86
CA ALA A 6 21.51 31.96 -37.54
C ALA A 6 20.94 30.77 -36.75
N ILE A 7 20.74 30.94 -35.44
CA ILE A 7 19.95 30.04 -34.62
C ILE A 7 18.49 30.24 -35.03
N THR A 8 18.02 29.44 -35.98
CA THR A 8 16.58 29.32 -36.25
C THR A 8 15.96 28.55 -35.10
N SER A 9 15.37 29.26 -34.14
CA SER A 9 14.45 28.67 -33.18
C SER A 9 13.18 28.25 -33.92
N GLN A 10 13.00 26.95 -34.15
CA GLN A 10 11.70 26.43 -34.59
C GLN A 10 10.71 26.43 -33.41
N PRO A 11 9.56 27.10 -33.52
CA PRO A 11 8.50 26.99 -32.54
C PRO A 11 7.76 25.67 -32.80
N GLY A 12 7.92 24.70 -31.89
CA GLY A 12 7.14 23.45 -31.94
C GLY A 12 7.93 22.15 -31.77
N ALA A 13 9.23 22.19 -31.48
CA ALA A 13 9.93 20.99 -31.06
C ALA A 13 9.33 20.48 -29.75
N THR A 14 8.71 19.29 -29.79
CA THR A 14 8.51 18.49 -28.59
C THR A 14 9.87 18.35 -27.94
N VAL A 15 10.10 19.08 -26.84
CA VAL A 15 11.34 18.97 -26.07
C VAL A 15 11.44 17.51 -25.69
N GLY A 16 12.38 16.78 -26.29
CA GLY A 16 12.58 15.37 -25.96
C GLY A 16 12.81 15.24 -24.46
N THR A 17 12.25 14.21 -23.82
CA THR A 17 12.37 13.98 -22.37
C THR A 17 13.80 14.18 -21.85
N ALA A 18 14.81 13.78 -22.64
CA ALA A 18 16.21 14.01 -22.33
C ALA A 18 16.62 15.50 -22.29
N ALA A 19 16.16 16.31 -23.25
CA ALA A 19 16.43 17.75 -23.27
C ALA A 19 15.72 18.49 -22.12
N ALA A 20 14.53 18.04 -21.72
CA ALA A 20 13.81 18.59 -20.57
C ALA A 20 14.49 18.25 -19.23
N ILE A 21 15.03 17.04 -19.08
CA ILE A 21 15.61 16.57 -17.81
C ILE A 21 17.09 16.97 -17.67
N PHE A 22 17.89 16.89 -18.73
CA PHE A 22 19.35 17.01 -18.66
C PHE A 22 19.89 18.39 -19.07
N SER A 23 19.03 19.37 -19.35
CA SER A 23 19.46 20.76 -19.53
C SER A 23 19.14 21.61 -18.30
N PRO A 24 20.00 22.57 -17.91
CA PRO A 24 19.71 23.48 -16.79
C PRO A 24 18.40 24.24 -16.99
N GLU A 25 18.12 24.67 -18.22
CA GLU A 25 16.89 25.38 -18.57
C GLU A 25 15.65 24.49 -18.43
N GLY A 26 15.72 23.26 -18.96
CA GLY A 26 14.64 22.28 -18.83
C GLY A 26 14.38 21.89 -17.38
N MET A 27 15.43 21.72 -16.58
CA MET A 27 15.29 21.43 -15.15
C MET A 27 14.61 22.59 -14.41
N ASN A 28 14.98 23.84 -14.67
CA ASN A 28 14.30 25.00 -14.08
C ASN A 28 12.82 25.07 -14.46
N GLN A 29 12.47 24.72 -15.70
CA GLN A 29 11.08 24.64 -16.14
C GLN A 29 10.30 23.53 -15.42
N LEU A 30 10.92 22.36 -15.22
CA LEU A 30 10.32 21.25 -14.47
C LEU A 30 10.10 21.62 -12.99
N VAL A 31 11.06 22.30 -12.35
CA VAL A 31 10.92 22.80 -10.98
C VAL A 31 9.73 23.75 -10.88
N ARG A 32 9.63 24.74 -11.78
CA ARG A 32 8.51 25.68 -11.80
C ARG A 32 7.16 25.01 -12.09
N PHE A 33 7.13 24.02 -12.97
CA PHE A 33 5.95 23.21 -13.21
C PHE A 33 5.52 22.45 -11.95
N ALA A 34 6.47 21.84 -11.24
CA ALA A 34 6.21 21.11 -10.01
C ALA A 34 5.69 22.00 -8.88
N GLU A 35 6.21 23.23 -8.76
CA GLU A 35 5.67 24.24 -7.85
C GLU A 35 4.20 24.54 -8.15
N LEU A 36 3.87 24.79 -9.42
CA LEU A 36 2.48 25.03 -9.84
C LEU A 36 1.60 23.79 -9.61
N MET A 37 2.09 22.61 -9.96
CA MET A 37 1.39 21.34 -9.75
C MET A 37 1.03 21.14 -8.28
N SER A 38 1.97 21.42 -7.37
CA SER A 38 1.75 21.28 -5.92
C SER A 38 0.66 22.21 -5.36
N GLN A 39 0.30 23.29 -6.07
CA GLN A 39 -0.76 24.22 -5.67
C GLN A 39 -2.16 23.74 -6.09
N SER A 40 -2.26 22.74 -6.98
CA SER A 40 -3.56 22.21 -7.37
C SER A 40 -4.18 21.39 -6.24
N LYS A 41 -5.37 21.79 -5.78
CA LYS A 41 -6.07 21.10 -4.67
C LYS A 41 -7.02 20.01 -5.13
N ALA A 42 -7.56 20.13 -6.33
CA ALA A 42 -8.61 19.24 -6.83
C ALA A 42 -8.06 18.07 -7.65
N THR A 43 -6.97 18.30 -8.40
CA THR A 43 -6.45 17.31 -9.35
C THR A 43 -5.19 16.60 -8.86
N VAL A 44 -4.57 17.08 -7.78
CA VAL A 44 -3.39 16.47 -7.16
C VAL A 44 -3.78 15.85 -5.82
N PRO A 45 -3.34 14.61 -5.52
CA PRO A 45 -3.61 13.97 -4.25
C PRO A 45 -3.08 14.72 -3.04
N LYS A 46 -3.73 14.53 -1.88
CA LYS A 46 -3.36 15.17 -0.62
C LYS A 46 -1.92 14.94 -0.18
N HIS A 47 -1.33 13.79 -0.52
CA HIS A 47 0.06 13.51 -0.16
C HIS A 47 1.08 14.26 -1.01
N LEU A 48 0.67 14.90 -2.12
CA LEU A 48 1.50 15.73 -2.99
C LEU A 48 1.16 17.24 -2.90
N GLU A 49 -0.04 17.60 -2.41
CA GLU A 49 -0.47 19.00 -2.22
C GLU A 49 0.53 19.75 -1.33
N GLY A 50 1.01 20.91 -1.81
CA GLY A 50 2.00 21.74 -1.12
C GLY A 50 3.40 21.15 -1.06
N LYS A 51 3.68 20.04 -1.78
CA LYS A 51 4.99 19.37 -1.80
C LYS A 51 5.62 19.43 -3.20
N PRO A 52 6.30 20.54 -3.54
CA PRO A 52 6.86 20.73 -4.88
C PRO A 52 7.95 19.71 -5.21
N ALA A 53 8.77 19.29 -4.24
CA ALA A 53 9.82 18.28 -4.48
C ALA A 53 9.23 16.91 -4.87
N ASP A 54 8.17 16.47 -4.18
CA ASP A 54 7.49 15.21 -4.52
C ASP A 54 6.76 15.32 -5.88
N CYS A 55 6.16 16.48 -6.17
CA CYS A 55 5.56 16.76 -7.47
C CYS A 55 6.61 16.75 -8.60
N LEU A 56 7.83 17.24 -8.35
CA LEU A 56 8.92 17.21 -9.31
C LEU A 56 9.34 15.78 -9.62
N ALA A 57 9.50 14.95 -8.59
CA ALA A 57 9.83 13.54 -8.77
C ALA A 57 8.77 12.81 -9.62
N VAL A 58 7.48 13.04 -9.34
CA VAL A 58 6.37 12.49 -10.14
C VAL A 58 6.38 13.04 -11.57
N THR A 59 6.68 14.32 -11.76
CA THR A 59 6.75 14.96 -13.08
C THR A 59 7.88 14.36 -13.92
N MET A 60 9.07 14.18 -13.34
CA MET A 60 10.20 13.55 -14.01
C MET A 60 9.88 12.11 -14.40
N GLN A 61 9.26 11.34 -13.49
CA GLN A 61 8.84 9.98 -13.77
C GLN A 61 7.78 9.91 -14.89
N ALA A 62 6.82 10.82 -14.88
CA ALA A 62 5.80 10.92 -15.93
C ALA A 62 6.43 11.27 -17.29
N ALA A 63 7.39 12.21 -17.31
CA ALA A 63 8.14 12.57 -18.52
C ALA A 63 8.93 11.38 -19.07
N GLN A 64 9.54 10.56 -18.21
CA GLN A 64 10.22 9.32 -18.58
C GLN A 64 9.28 8.33 -19.28
N TRP A 65 8.04 8.19 -18.79
CA TRP A 65 7.02 7.35 -19.41
C TRP A 65 6.29 8.02 -20.59
N GLY A 66 6.57 9.29 -20.89
CA GLY A 66 5.82 10.05 -21.90
C GLY A 66 4.35 10.27 -21.53
N MET A 67 4.04 10.32 -20.23
CA MET A 67 2.68 10.44 -19.69
C MET A 67 2.42 11.82 -19.08
N ASN A 68 1.14 12.17 -18.94
CA ASN A 68 0.72 13.41 -18.29
C ASN A 68 1.03 13.36 -16.77
N PRO A 69 1.81 14.32 -16.22
CA PRO A 69 2.16 14.35 -14.79
C PRO A 69 0.97 14.34 -13.83
N PHE A 70 -0.13 15.04 -14.15
CA PHE A 70 -1.33 15.06 -13.30
C PHE A 70 -2.03 13.70 -13.29
N ALA A 71 -2.11 13.02 -14.44
CA ALA A 71 -2.71 11.69 -14.53
C ALA A 71 -1.87 10.64 -13.78
N VAL A 72 -0.53 10.73 -13.86
CA VAL A 72 0.38 9.88 -13.09
C VAL A 72 0.22 10.14 -11.59
N ALA A 73 0.19 11.41 -11.18
CA ALA A 73 0.03 11.79 -9.77
C ALA A 73 -1.25 11.22 -9.15
N GLN A 74 -2.39 11.28 -9.86
CA GLN A 74 -3.67 10.72 -9.41
C GLN A 74 -3.63 9.21 -9.16
N LYS A 75 -2.60 8.52 -9.65
CA LYS A 75 -2.39 7.08 -9.51
C LYS A 75 -1.25 6.75 -8.54
N THR A 76 -0.88 7.69 -7.68
CA THR A 76 0.10 7.49 -6.62
C THR A 76 -0.56 7.38 -5.25
N HIS A 77 0.11 6.69 -4.33
CA HIS A 77 -0.27 6.52 -2.93
C HIS A 77 0.96 6.54 -2.04
N VAL A 78 0.81 6.87 -0.75
CA VAL A 78 1.92 6.76 0.22
C VAL A 78 1.68 5.59 1.15
N VAL A 79 2.69 4.74 1.27
CA VAL A 79 2.72 3.61 2.21
C VAL A 79 4.00 3.74 3.04
N ASN A 80 3.87 3.86 4.36
CA ASN A 80 5.01 3.98 5.28
C ASN A 80 6.03 5.06 4.84
N GLY A 81 5.55 6.21 4.38
CA GLY A 81 6.39 7.32 3.90
C GLY A 81 6.98 7.14 2.50
N THR A 82 6.75 6.00 1.84
CA THR A 82 7.24 5.74 0.48
C THR A 82 6.12 5.91 -0.53
N LEU A 83 6.40 6.58 -1.65
CA LEU A 83 5.47 6.74 -2.77
C LEU A 83 5.37 5.43 -3.56
N GLY A 84 4.15 4.92 -3.74
CA GLY A 84 3.82 3.80 -4.59
C GLY A 84 2.88 4.20 -5.73
N TYR A 85 2.83 3.38 -6.78
CA TYR A 85 2.04 3.60 -7.98
C TYR A 85 0.99 2.50 -8.16
N GLU A 86 -0.22 2.85 -8.57
CA GLU A 86 -1.30 1.85 -8.76
C GLU A 86 -0.99 0.86 -9.88
N ALA A 87 -1.51 -0.37 -9.74
CA ALA A 87 -1.43 -1.40 -10.77
C ALA A 87 -2.00 -0.95 -12.13
N GLN A 88 -3.04 -0.10 -12.11
CA GLN A 88 -3.64 0.44 -13.33
C GLN A 88 -2.64 1.31 -14.10
N LEU A 89 -1.84 2.09 -13.39
CA LEU A 89 -0.78 2.89 -14.02
C LEU A 89 0.32 2.00 -14.55
N VAL A 90 0.76 0.98 -13.81
CA VAL A 90 1.74 -0.01 -14.31
C VAL A 90 1.28 -0.64 -15.62
N ASN A 91 0.01 -1.06 -15.70
CA ASN A 91 -0.57 -1.57 -16.94
C ASN A 91 -0.49 -0.52 -18.08
N ALA A 92 -0.89 0.72 -17.81
CA ALA A 92 -0.87 1.78 -18.81
C ALA A 92 0.55 2.07 -19.33
N VAL A 93 1.54 2.12 -18.43
CA VAL A 93 2.95 2.32 -18.76
C VAL A 93 3.45 1.18 -19.67
N VAL A 94 3.25 -0.06 -19.26
CA VAL A 94 3.73 -1.23 -20.03
C VAL A 94 3.01 -1.33 -21.38
N SER A 95 1.69 -1.14 -21.41
CA SER A 95 0.88 -1.22 -22.63
C SER A 95 1.12 -0.08 -23.63
N SER A 96 1.63 1.07 -23.18
CA SER A 96 2.00 2.20 -24.04
C SER A 96 3.49 2.22 -24.42
N SER A 97 4.29 1.36 -23.80
CA SER A 97 5.71 1.25 -24.08
C SER A 97 6.00 0.72 -25.48
N SER A 98 7.18 1.04 -26.00
CA SER A 98 7.66 0.47 -27.26
C SER A 98 8.09 -0.99 -27.15
N LEU A 99 8.11 -1.59 -25.95
CA LEU A 99 8.57 -2.95 -25.71
C LEU A 99 7.59 -3.99 -26.27
N LEU A 100 6.28 -3.75 -26.14
CA LEU A 100 5.28 -4.74 -26.52
C LEU A 100 4.89 -4.64 -28.00
N ALA A 101 4.68 -5.79 -28.63
CA ALA A 101 4.05 -5.91 -29.95
C ALA A 101 2.52 -5.99 -29.84
N THR A 102 2.01 -6.58 -28.75
CA THR A 102 0.57 -6.66 -28.43
C THR A 102 0.28 -5.97 -27.10
N ARG A 103 -0.98 -5.67 -26.81
CA ARG A 103 -1.37 -5.29 -25.44
C ARG A 103 -1.35 -6.51 -24.51
N LEU A 104 -1.39 -6.24 -23.20
CA LEU A 104 -1.61 -7.27 -22.19
C LEU A 104 -3.00 -7.90 -22.38
N ASN A 105 -3.04 -9.21 -22.42
CA ASN A 105 -4.25 -10.03 -22.52
C ASN A 105 -4.46 -10.83 -21.23
N TYR A 106 -5.72 -11.17 -20.97
CA TYR A 106 -6.16 -11.81 -19.73
C TYR A 106 -7.00 -13.04 -20.03
N ARG A 107 -6.69 -14.15 -19.35
CA ARG A 107 -7.46 -15.40 -19.44
C ARG A 107 -7.73 -15.92 -18.03
N TRP A 108 -9.00 -15.95 -17.63
CA TRP A 108 -9.42 -16.48 -16.34
C TRP A 108 -9.79 -17.96 -16.44
N SER A 109 -9.54 -18.72 -15.38
CA SER A 109 -9.95 -20.12 -15.25
C SER A 109 -10.57 -20.37 -13.87
N GLY A 110 -11.40 -21.41 -13.79
CA GLY A 110 -12.19 -21.79 -12.61
C GLY A 110 -13.57 -21.12 -12.54
N ASP A 111 -14.37 -21.50 -11.54
CA ASP A 111 -15.72 -20.97 -11.29
C ASP A 111 -15.67 -19.76 -10.34
N TRP A 112 -16.01 -18.58 -10.86
CA TRP A 112 -15.94 -17.33 -10.12
C TRP A 112 -17.28 -16.88 -9.51
N SER A 113 -18.32 -17.71 -9.58
CA SER A 113 -19.69 -17.33 -9.18
C SER A 113 -19.84 -16.98 -7.70
N ASN A 114 -19.06 -17.59 -6.81
CA ASN A 114 -19.19 -17.45 -5.34
C ASN A 114 -17.84 -17.18 -4.64
N VAL A 115 -17.00 -16.32 -5.23
CA VAL A 115 -15.65 -16.07 -4.71
C VAL A 115 -15.66 -14.98 -3.65
N ASN A 116 -15.24 -15.32 -2.43
CA ASN A 116 -14.89 -14.32 -1.43
C ASN A 116 -13.43 -13.87 -1.64
N GLY A 117 -13.23 -12.70 -2.25
CA GLY A 117 -11.88 -12.28 -2.59
C GLY A 117 -10.95 -11.97 -1.43
N LYS A 118 -11.43 -11.80 -0.20
CA LYS A 118 -10.57 -11.57 0.98
C LYS A 118 -9.99 -12.85 1.53
N THR A 119 -10.78 -13.92 1.55
CA THR A 119 -10.44 -15.17 2.23
C THR A 119 -10.15 -16.34 1.29
N ASP A 120 -10.60 -16.29 0.03
CA ASP A 120 -10.42 -17.38 -0.92
C ASP A 120 -8.92 -17.70 -1.15
N LYS A 121 -8.57 -18.98 -1.10
CA LYS A 121 -7.22 -19.52 -1.34
C LYS A 121 -7.24 -20.63 -2.38
N SER A 122 -8.19 -20.57 -3.30
CA SER A 122 -8.42 -21.60 -4.31
C SER A 122 -7.26 -21.63 -5.32
N PRO A 123 -6.62 -22.79 -5.56
CA PRO A 123 -5.52 -22.90 -6.51
C PRO A 123 -5.98 -22.93 -7.98
N ASN A 124 -7.25 -23.28 -8.22
CA ASN A 124 -7.87 -23.40 -9.54
C ASN A 124 -8.51 -22.09 -10.04
N LEU A 125 -8.80 -21.13 -9.15
CA LEU A 125 -9.23 -19.79 -9.52
C LEU A 125 -8.01 -18.97 -9.93
N THR A 126 -7.79 -18.88 -11.23
CA THR A 126 -6.57 -18.31 -11.78
C THR A 126 -6.84 -17.24 -12.82
N VAL A 127 -5.84 -16.39 -13.02
CA VAL A 127 -5.73 -15.49 -14.16
C VAL A 127 -4.36 -15.69 -14.79
N THR A 128 -4.33 -15.74 -16.11
CA THR A 128 -3.11 -15.70 -16.91
C THR A 128 -3.03 -14.36 -17.63
N VAL A 129 -1.92 -13.66 -17.43
CA VAL A 129 -1.57 -12.45 -18.18
C VAL A 129 -0.55 -12.79 -19.24
N SER A 130 -0.76 -12.31 -20.47
CA SER A 130 0.14 -12.56 -21.59
C SER A 130 0.32 -11.34 -22.49
N ALA A 131 1.50 -11.21 -23.08
CA ALA A 131 1.77 -10.29 -24.19
C ALA A 131 2.95 -10.78 -25.03
N VAL A 132 2.97 -10.39 -26.29
CA VAL A 132 4.11 -10.62 -27.19
C VAL A 132 5.02 -9.39 -27.13
N LEU A 133 6.31 -9.61 -26.86
CA LEU A 133 7.33 -8.56 -26.94
C LEU A 133 7.75 -8.35 -28.40
N LYS A 134 8.17 -7.13 -28.75
CA LYS A 134 8.66 -6.87 -30.11
C LYS A 134 9.86 -7.75 -30.43
N GLY A 135 9.78 -8.43 -31.58
CA GLY A 135 10.82 -9.34 -32.04
C GLY A 135 10.63 -10.78 -31.56
N GLU A 136 9.66 -11.06 -30.68
CA GLU A 136 9.30 -12.43 -30.29
C GLU A 136 8.12 -12.94 -31.11
N ALA A 137 8.10 -14.25 -31.37
CA ALA A 137 6.99 -14.93 -32.04
C ALA A 137 5.91 -15.38 -31.05
N GLU A 138 6.34 -15.89 -29.89
CA GLU A 138 5.46 -16.45 -28.87
C GLU A 138 5.18 -15.44 -27.76
N PRO A 139 3.98 -15.47 -27.15
CA PRO A 139 3.66 -14.62 -26.02
C PRO A 139 4.40 -15.09 -24.76
N ARG A 140 4.82 -14.14 -23.92
CA ARG A 140 5.23 -14.44 -22.56
C ARG A 140 4.00 -14.46 -21.67
N GLU A 141 3.80 -15.54 -20.92
CA GLU A 141 2.65 -15.72 -20.04
C GLU A 141 3.06 -15.83 -18.57
N LEU A 142 2.23 -15.31 -17.67
CA LEU A 142 2.30 -15.56 -16.24
C LEU A 142 0.91 -15.90 -15.73
N THR A 143 0.78 -17.03 -15.03
CA THR A 143 -0.46 -17.43 -14.36
C THR A 143 -0.28 -17.31 -12.85
N ILE A 144 -1.27 -16.71 -12.18
CA ILE A 144 -1.38 -16.76 -10.72
C ILE A 144 -2.77 -17.19 -10.28
N SER A 145 -2.86 -17.77 -9.10
CA SER A 145 -4.12 -18.15 -8.46
C SER A 145 -4.48 -17.26 -7.28
N MET A 146 -5.74 -17.36 -6.83
CA MET A 146 -6.18 -16.77 -5.56
C MET A 146 -5.32 -17.24 -4.39
N ALA A 147 -4.88 -18.50 -4.37
CA ALA A 147 -3.94 -19.01 -3.34
C ALA A 147 -2.64 -18.18 -3.24
N GLN A 148 -2.18 -17.61 -4.36
CA GLN A 148 -0.94 -16.83 -4.46
C GLN A 148 -1.15 -15.31 -4.24
N ALA A 149 -2.39 -14.87 -4.03
CA ALA A 149 -2.68 -13.49 -3.66
C ALA A 149 -2.36 -13.30 -2.16
N GLY A 150 -1.34 -12.48 -1.91
CA GLY A 150 -0.80 -12.12 -0.59
C GLY A 150 -1.70 -11.13 0.15
N VAL A 151 -1.23 -9.89 0.31
CA VAL A 151 -1.95 -8.83 1.04
C VAL A 151 -3.17 -8.34 0.22
N ARG A 152 -4.35 -8.27 0.86
CA ARG A 152 -5.63 -7.93 0.21
C ARG A 152 -6.37 -6.78 0.90
N ASN A 153 -5.67 -5.67 1.12
CA ASN A 153 -6.18 -4.55 1.92
C ASN A 153 -7.23 -3.68 1.21
N SER A 154 -7.30 -3.72 -0.13
CA SER A 154 -8.31 -2.96 -0.87
C SER A 154 -9.73 -3.54 -0.68
N PRO A 155 -10.77 -2.71 -0.48
CA PRO A 155 -12.17 -3.18 -0.47
C PRO A 155 -12.58 -3.78 -1.82
N LEU A 156 -11.89 -3.44 -2.92
CA LEU A 156 -12.14 -4.01 -4.24
C LEU A 156 -11.90 -5.52 -4.31
N TRP A 157 -11.18 -6.12 -3.36
CA TRP A 157 -11.09 -7.58 -3.30
C TRP A 157 -12.45 -8.23 -3.03
N GLU A 158 -13.35 -7.58 -2.29
CA GLU A 158 -14.71 -8.11 -2.08
C GLU A 158 -15.62 -7.82 -3.27
N GLN A 159 -15.49 -6.64 -3.87
CA GLN A 159 -16.38 -6.17 -4.93
C GLN A 159 -16.03 -6.77 -6.31
N ASP A 160 -14.73 -6.84 -6.64
CA ASP A 160 -14.23 -7.36 -7.91
C ASP A 160 -12.90 -8.11 -7.74
N PRO A 161 -12.94 -9.33 -7.16
CA PRO A 161 -11.75 -10.16 -6.96
C PRO A 161 -11.07 -10.56 -8.28
N ARG A 162 -11.83 -10.68 -9.37
CA ARG A 162 -11.30 -11.02 -10.70
C ARG A 162 -10.36 -9.94 -11.20
N GLN A 163 -10.78 -8.69 -11.10
CA GLN A 163 -9.98 -7.54 -11.49
C GLN A 163 -8.76 -7.38 -10.58
N GLN A 164 -8.92 -7.52 -9.25
CA GLN A 164 -7.80 -7.41 -8.31
C GLN A 164 -6.71 -8.46 -8.58
N LEU A 165 -7.09 -9.71 -8.83
CA LEU A 165 -6.12 -10.76 -9.18
C LEU A 165 -5.44 -10.45 -10.52
N ALA A 166 -6.18 -9.95 -11.52
CA ALA A 166 -5.61 -9.56 -12.80
C ALA A 166 -4.59 -8.41 -12.66
N TYR A 167 -4.86 -7.43 -11.80
CA TYR A 167 -3.93 -6.36 -11.47
C TYR A 167 -2.69 -6.87 -10.75
N LEU A 168 -2.82 -7.78 -9.79
CA LEU A 168 -1.68 -8.42 -9.15
C LEU A 168 -0.82 -9.18 -10.17
N CYS A 169 -1.45 -9.96 -11.04
CA CYS A 169 -0.76 -10.71 -12.09
C CYS A 169 -0.04 -9.78 -13.07
N THR A 170 -0.70 -8.68 -13.48
CA THR A 170 -0.13 -7.68 -14.39
C THR A 170 1.17 -7.11 -13.84
N LYS A 171 1.20 -6.74 -12.56
CA LYS A 171 2.41 -6.18 -11.94
C LYS A 171 3.54 -7.20 -11.83
N ARG A 172 3.22 -8.44 -11.46
CA ARG A 172 4.21 -9.54 -11.40
C ARG A 172 4.78 -9.85 -12.79
N TRP A 173 3.92 -9.88 -13.81
CA TRP A 173 4.33 -10.05 -15.21
C TRP A 173 5.23 -8.89 -15.65
N ALA A 174 4.83 -7.63 -15.37
CA ALA A 174 5.60 -6.44 -15.72
C ALA A 174 6.98 -6.44 -15.06
N ARG A 175 7.08 -6.82 -13.79
CA ARG A 175 8.38 -6.96 -13.11
C ARG A 175 9.28 -8.00 -13.74
N LEU A 176 8.71 -9.11 -14.20
CA LEU A 176 9.48 -10.20 -14.78
C LEU A 176 9.90 -9.92 -16.23
N HIS A 177 9.06 -9.24 -17.01
CA HIS A 177 9.21 -9.16 -18.47
C HIS A 177 9.36 -7.73 -19.02
N ALA A 178 9.08 -6.70 -18.23
CA ALA A 178 9.26 -5.29 -18.59
C ALA A 178 9.92 -4.46 -17.45
N PRO A 179 10.98 -4.95 -16.77
CA PRO A 179 11.59 -4.24 -15.64
C PRO A 179 12.24 -2.91 -16.03
N ASP A 180 12.75 -2.82 -17.26
CA ASP A 180 13.34 -1.64 -17.88
C ASP A 180 12.31 -0.54 -18.17
N VAL A 181 11.06 -0.93 -18.43
CA VAL A 181 9.94 0.01 -18.57
C VAL A 181 9.46 0.49 -17.20
N LEU A 182 9.43 -0.41 -16.21
CA LEU A 182 8.95 -0.11 -14.87
C LEU A 182 9.93 0.75 -14.05
N LEU A 183 11.23 0.58 -14.27
CA LEU A 183 12.30 1.35 -13.61
C LEU A 183 12.25 1.27 -12.07
N GLY A 184 11.82 0.13 -11.53
CA GLY A 184 11.85 -0.12 -10.09
C GLY A 184 10.78 0.61 -9.28
N VAL A 185 9.74 1.18 -9.90
CA VAL A 185 8.60 1.70 -9.13
C VAL A 185 7.82 0.56 -8.47
N TYR A 186 7.36 0.81 -7.24
CA TYR A 186 6.64 -0.17 -6.43
C TYR A 186 5.15 0.16 -6.37
N THR A 187 4.32 -0.86 -6.25
CA THR A 187 2.89 -0.68 -5.97
C THR A 187 2.60 -0.76 -4.47
N PRO A 188 1.46 -0.20 -3.99
CA PRO A 188 1.21 -0.07 -2.55
C PRO A 188 1.30 -1.37 -1.75
N ASP A 189 0.79 -2.47 -2.29
CA ASP A 189 0.87 -3.81 -1.69
C ASP A 189 2.30 -4.35 -1.60
N GLU A 190 3.16 -4.06 -2.58
CA GLU A 190 4.58 -4.49 -2.58
C GLU A 190 5.37 -3.73 -1.51
N LEU A 191 5.05 -2.45 -1.30
CA LEU A 191 5.61 -1.65 -0.20
C LEU A 191 5.14 -2.15 1.17
N GLN A 192 3.92 -2.66 1.27
CA GLN A 192 3.38 -3.24 2.52
C GLN A 192 4.04 -4.59 2.84
N GLU A 193 4.32 -5.43 1.84
CA GLU A 193 5.03 -6.70 2.03
C GLU A 193 6.48 -6.53 2.48
N THR A 194 7.11 -5.40 2.13
CA THR A 194 8.51 -5.09 2.46
C THR A 194 8.67 -4.37 3.82
N ALA A 195 7.56 -4.02 4.49
CA ALA A 195 7.63 -3.43 5.83
C ALA A 195 8.32 -4.41 6.79
N PRO A 196 9.33 -3.97 7.57
CA PRO A 196 10.09 -4.85 8.43
C PRO A 196 9.13 -5.56 9.39
N ARG A 197 9.03 -6.89 9.24
CA ARG A 197 8.52 -7.73 10.33
C ARG A 197 9.46 -7.46 11.49
N VAL A 198 8.93 -7.02 12.63
CA VAL A 198 9.72 -6.94 13.88
C VAL A 198 10.35 -8.33 14.07
N GLU A 199 11.64 -8.43 13.80
CA GLU A 199 12.35 -9.69 13.90
C GLU A 199 12.25 -10.13 15.36
N ARG A 200 11.57 -11.26 15.60
CA ARG A 200 11.58 -11.88 16.92
C ARG A 200 12.99 -12.39 17.13
N ASP A 201 13.67 -11.84 18.13
CA ASP A 201 14.90 -12.43 18.64
C ASP A 201 14.59 -13.85 19.12
N ILE A 202 15.07 -14.83 18.35
CA ILE A 202 14.93 -16.27 18.65
C ILE A 202 16.17 -16.83 19.35
N THR A 203 17.11 -15.97 19.76
CA THR A 203 18.33 -16.43 20.45
C THR A 203 17.93 -17.10 21.76
N PRO A 204 18.15 -18.42 21.92
CA PRO A 204 17.86 -19.09 23.17
C PRO A 204 18.77 -18.49 24.25
N GLN A 205 18.17 -17.99 25.34
CA GLN A 205 18.95 -17.46 26.47
C GLN A 205 19.83 -18.58 27.03
N THR A 206 21.14 -18.46 26.86
CA THR A 206 22.12 -19.36 27.47
C THR A 206 22.01 -19.23 28.99
N THR A 207 21.49 -20.27 29.64
CA THR A 207 21.45 -20.40 31.10
C THR A 207 22.88 -20.54 31.60
N THR A 208 23.54 -19.43 31.94
CA THR A 208 24.82 -19.48 32.63
C THR A 208 24.60 -19.86 34.09
N ALA A 209 25.53 -20.68 34.63
CA ALA A 209 25.50 -21.22 35.98
C ALA A 209 25.50 -20.17 37.11
N ALA A 210 25.53 -18.87 36.78
CA ALA A 210 25.39 -17.76 37.72
C ALA A 210 23.96 -17.63 38.31
N GLY A 211 22.93 -18.20 37.65
CA GLY A 211 21.54 -18.14 38.13
C GLY A 211 21.21 -19.05 39.32
N MET A 212 22.03 -20.07 39.60
CA MET A 212 21.73 -21.04 40.67
C MET A 212 22.03 -20.54 42.09
N ASN A 213 22.98 -19.61 42.27
CA ASN A 213 23.35 -19.11 43.60
C ASN A 213 22.37 -18.09 44.20
N SER A 214 21.45 -17.54 43.39
CA SER A 214 20.44 -16.58 43.86
C SER A 214 19.18 -17.25 44.43
N LEU A 215 19.05 -18.58 44.31
CA LEU A 215 17.84 -19.33 44.69
C LEU A 215 17.85 -19.86 46.13
N ILE A 216 18.97 -19.74 46.86
CA ILE A 216 19.12 -20.33 48.21
C ILE A 216 18.75 -19.34 49.34
N ASN A 217 18.67 -18.03 49.09
CA ASN A 217 18.59 -17.03 50.17
C ASN A 217 17.44 -15.99 50.10
N ALA A 218 16.38 -16.21 49.33
CA ALA A 218 15.22 -15.29 49.32
C ALA A 218 14.01 -15.88 50.06
N LYS A 219 13.62 -15.26 51.18
CA LYS A 219 12.34 -15.46 51.88
C LYS A 219 11.15 -15.15 50.97
N PRO A 220 9.96 -15.75 51.21
CA PRO A 220 8.83 -15.66 50.27
C PRO A 220 8.23 -14.25 50.27
N VAL A 221 8.44 -13.53 49.18
CA VAL A 221 7.75 -12.27 48.89
C VAL A 221 6.64 -12.53 47.87
N LYS A 222 5.46 -12.00 48.20
CA LYS A 222 4.21 -12.06 47.44
C LYS A 222 4.44 -11.70 45.97
N LYS A 223 3.77 -12.45 45.08
CA LYS A 223 3.69 -12.19 43.63
C LYS A 223 3.29 -10.73 43.38
N PRO A 224 4.13 -9.94 42.70
CA PRO A 224 3.68 -8.69 42.09
C PRO A 224 3.03 -8.99 40.74
N ASP A 225 1.93 -8.31 40.53
CA ASP A 225 1.13 -8.28 39.33
C ASP A 225 1.91 -7.96 38.06
N GLU A 226 1.28 -8.44 36.99
CA GLU A 226 1.54 -8.22 35.58
C GLU A 226 2.08 -6.82 35.26
N GLN A 227 3.24 -6.82 34.61
CA GLN A 227 3.98 -5.64 34.19
C GLN A 227 3.08 -4.64 33.45
N THR A 228 3.05 -3.44 34.03
CA THR A 228 2.73 -2.16 33.43
C THR A 228 3.28 -2.05 32.00
N ARG A 229 2.38 -2.22 31.02
CA ARG A 229 2.59 -1.71 29.67
C ARG A 229 2.69 -0.20 29.75
N LYS A 230 3.74 0.35 29.11
CA LYS A 230 3.97 1.78 28.89
C LYS A 230 2.63 2.50 28.64
N ALA A 231 2.45 3.65 29.27
CA ALA A 231 1.30 4.52 29.04
C ALA A 231 1.12 4.70 27.52
N ASP A 232 -0.01 4.21 27.02
CA ASP A 232 -0.40 4.34 25.62
C ASP A 232 -0.69 5.83 25.40
N SER A 233 0.26 6.55 24.81
CA SER A 233 0.14 7.98 24.51
C SER A 233 -0.69 8.20 23.23
N ARG A 234 -1.73 7.40 23.03
CA ARG A 234 -2.64 7.53 21.90
C ARG A 234 -3.68 8.58 22.22
N ASP A 235 -4.03 9.35 21.21
CA ASP A 235 -5.09 10.34 21.30
C ASP A 235 -6.44 9.65 21.62
N PRO A 236 -7.27 10.20 22.54
CA PRO A 236 -8.56 9.61 22.91
C PRO A 236 -9.47 9.27 21.72
N GLN A 237 -9.43 10.05 20.64
CA GLN A 237 -10.24 9.78 19.44
C GLN A 237 -9.68 8.60 18.64
N GLU A 238 -8.36 8.45 18.57
CA GLU A 238 -7.71 7.30 17.94
C GLU A 238 -8.01 6.01 18.71
N MET A 239 -8.05 6.07 20.04
CA MET A 239 -8.41 4.93 20.89
C MET A 239 -9.88 4.53 20.70
N LEU A 240 -10.80 5.49 20.63
CA LEU A 240 -12.20 5.22 20.30
C LEU A 240 -12.33 4.59 18.92
N MET A 241 -11.68 5.16 17.90
CA MET A 241 -11.73 4.65 16.52
C MET A 241 -11.20 3.21 16.42
N ALA A 242 -10.10 2.92 17.11
CA ALA A 242 -9.55 1.57 17.19
C ALA A 242 -10.53 0.60 17.86
N PHE A 243 -11.14 0.99 18.99
CA PHE A 243 -12.16 0.18 19.66
C PHE A 243 -13.38 -0.07 18.77
N THR A 244 -13.92 0.96 18.12
CA THR A 244 -15.06 0.83 17.20
C THR A 244 -14.75 -0.09 16.04
N SER A 245 -13.55 0.00 15.46
CA SER A 245 -13.13 -0.90 14.37
C SER A 245 -12.96 -2.36 14.82
N ALA A 246 -12.54 -2.59 16.06
CA ALA A 246 -12.29 -3.91 16.60
C ALA A 246 -13.55 -4.58 17.18
N ALA A 247 -14.53 -3.79 17.64
CA ALA A 247 -15.71 -4.27 18.34
C ALA A 247 -16.46 -5.37 17.56
N MET A 248 -16.68 -5.18 16.26
CA MET A 248 -17.38 -6.14 15.40
C MET A 248 -16.64 -7.47 15.21
N ASN A 249 -15.34 -7.52 15.48
CA ASN A 249 -14.52 -8.72 15.31
C ASN A 249 -14.48 -9.62 16.55
N TYR A 250 -14.95 -9.14 17.71
CA TYR A 250 -15.07 -9.99 18.89
C TYR A 250 -16.16 -11.04 18.68
N SER A 251 -15.82 -12.29 18.98
CA SER A 251 -16.69 -13.45 18.78
C SER A 251 -17.36 -13.91 20.07
N THR A 252 -16.97 -13.35 21.22
CA THR A 252 -17.53 -13.68 22.53
C THR A 252 -17.76 -12.42 23.36
N VAL A 253 -18.80 -12.44 24.18
CA VAL A 253 -19.11 -11.34 25.12
C VAL A 253 -17.96 -11.12 26.12
N SER A 254 -17.26 -12.19 26.52
CA SER A 254 -16.14 -12.09 27.47
C SER A 254 -14.94 -11.31 26.91
N GLU A 255 -14.63 -11.45 25.63
CA GLU A 255 -13.54 -10.70 24.98
C GLU A 255 -13.94 -9.24 24.76
N LEU A 256 -15.19 -9.01 24.35
CA LEU A 256 -15.76 -7.67 24.20
C LEU A 256 -15.76 -6.91 25.54
N ASP A 257 -16.13 -7.57 26.65
CA ASP A 257 -16.13 -6.99 28.00
C ASP A 257 -14.73 -6.56 28.45
N LYS A 258 -13.70 -7.36 28.14
CA LYS A 258 -12.31 -7.03 28.47
C LYS A 258 -11.83 -5.80 27.70
N ALA A 259 -12.15 -5.73 26.41
CA ALA A 259 -11.81 -4.60 25.56
C ALA A 259 -12.55 -3.32 26.00
N TYR A 260 -13.84 -3.44 26.33
CA TYR A 260 -14.63 -2.32 26.81
C TYR A 260 -14.14 -1.77 28.15
N LYS A 261 -13.80 -2.64 29.12
CA LYS A 261 -13.22 -2.19 30.40
C LYS A 261 -11.94 -1.38 30.23
N TYR A 262 -11.09 -1.78 29.28
CA TYR A 262 -9.86 -1.07 28.98
C TYR A 262 -10.13 0.31 28.39
N ILE A 263 -10.99 0.40 27.35
CA ILE A 263 -11.28 1.69 26.71
C ILE A 263 -12.06 2.63 27.62
N ALA A 264 -13.01 2.11 28.42
CA ALA A 264 -13.78 2.89 29.38
C ALA A 264 -12.88 3.52 30.46
N GLN A 265 -11.84 2.81 30.89
CA GLN A 265 -10.83 3.37 31.80
C GLN A 265 -9.96 4.44 31.14
N LYS A 266 -9.74 4.37 29.82
CA LYS A 266 -8.92 5.33 29.08
C LYS A 266 -9.67 6.57 28.63
N LEU A 267 -10.99 6.47 28.50
CA LEU A 267 -11.87 7.57 28.14
C LEU A 267 -12.64 8.13 29.36
N SER A 268 -12.27 7.76 30.58
CA SER A 268 -12.97 8.21 31.80
C SER A 268 -12.98 9.73 32.00
N ASP A 269 -12.04 10.44 31.37
CA ASP A 269 -11.89 11.89 31.46
C ASP A 269 -12.63 12.64 30.32
N ASP A 270 -13.27 11.91 29.40
CA ASP A 270 -14.06 12.45 28.27
C ASP A 270 -15.40 11.72 28.16
N ASP A 271 -16.43 12.30 28.80
CA ASP A 271 -17.78 11.73 28.86
C ASP A 271 -18.41 11.52 27.48
N GLU A 272 -18.08 12.34 26.48
CA GLU A 272 -18.66 12.24 25.14
C GLU A 272 -18.07 11.04 24.37
N LEU A 273 -16.75 10.86 24.45
CA LEU A 273 -16.08 9.70 23.83
C LEU A 273 -16.41 8.40 24.57
N LEU A 274 -16.53 8.46 25.91
CA LEU A 274 -16.95 7.32 26.71
C LEU A 274 -18.38 6.88 26.36
N ALA A 275 -19.31 7.81 26.16
CA ALA A 275 -20.67 7.50 25.72
C ALA A 275 -20.67 6.79 24.36
N LYS A 276 -19.90 7.29 23.39
CA LYS A 276 -19.77 6.65 22.06
C LYS A 276 -19.17 5.24 22.14
N ALA A 277 -18.18 5.02 23.00
CA ALA A 277 -17.63 3.68 23.25
C ALA A 277 -18.67 2.74 23.89
N THR A 278 -19.48 3.27 24.81
CA THR A 278 -20.55 2.54 25.50
C THR A 278 -21.65 2.10 24.53
N ASP A 279 -22.04 2.97 23.59
CA ASP A 279 -23.03 2.65 22.56
C ASP A 279 -22.56 1.49 21.67
N VAL A 280 -21.33 1.57 21.16
CA VAL A 280 -20.73 0.52 20.33
C VAL A 280 -20.64 -0.81 21.08
N TYR A 281 -20.24 -0.77 22.35
CA TYR A 281 -20.20 -1.94 23.21
C TYR A 281 -21.58 -2.57 23.39
N SER A 282 -22.60 -1.75 23.65
CA SER A 282 -23.96 -2.21 23.95
C SER A 282 -24.59 -2.89 22.74
N VAL A 283 -24.49 -2.26 21.56
CA VAL A 283 -24.98 -2.83 20.29
C VAL A 283 -24.31 -4.18 20.02
N ARG A 284 -22.97 -4.25 20.08
CA ARG A 284 -22.26 -5.49 19.77
C ARG A 284 -22.53 -6.59 20.78
N ARG A 285 -22.73 -6.25 22.06
CA ARG A 285 -23.06 -7.20 23.11
C ARG A 285 -24.44 -7.81 22.91
N GLU A 286 -25.42 -7.02 22.48
CA GLU A 286 -26.76 -7.50 22.13
C GLU A 286 -26.70 -8.49 20.95
N GLU A 287 -26.00 -8.13 19.87
CA GLU A 287 -25.80 -9.03 18.70
C GLU A 287 -25.19 -10.39 19.08
N LEU A 288 -24.17 -10.38 19.96
CA LEU A 288 -23.49 -11.60 20.41
C LEU A 288 -24.38 -12.47 21.31
N ASN A 289 -25.29 -11.86 22.07
CA ASN A 289 -26.26 -12.57 22.90
C ASN A 289 -27.41 -13.16 22.06
N GLU A 290 -27.88 -12.45 21.03
CA GLU A 290 -28.90 -12.96 20.10
C GLU A 290 -28.39 -14.14 19.25
N THR A 291 -27.11 -14.12 18.87
CA THR A 291 -26.49 -15.21 18.08
C THR A 291 -26.19 -16.47 18.91
N SER A 292 -26.26 -16.38 20.24
CA SER A 292 -26.01 -17.50 21.16
C SER A 292 -27.28 -18.20 21.68
N MET A 293 -28.46 -17.78 21.20
CA MET A 293 -29.77 -18.39 21.50
C MET A 293 -30.23 -19.30 20.35
#